data_AF-A0AAN7ZFG7-F1
#
_entry.id   AF-A0AAN7ZFG7-F1
#
_cell.length_a   1.000
_cell.length_b   1.000
_cell.length_c   1.000
_cell.angle_alpha   90.00
_cell.angle_beta   90.00
_cell.angle_gamma   90.00
#
_symmetry.space_group_name_H-M   'P 1'
#
loop_
_entity.id
_entity.type
_entity.pdbx_description
1 polymer ?
#
loop_
_entity_poly.entity_id
_entity_poly.type
_entity_poly.pdbx_seq_one_letter_code
_entity_poly.pdbx_strand_id
1 'polypeptide(L)'
;MSRMIEFTSERPYCIFFTDRDFIQHTLLNTEQRKVKITSAEEIDKLEEVCKKRKLQSSYQGGFIYPGTKWCGPGAIADNYTDLGTHRGEDMCCREHDHCPHYIERGECKQGICNKSKFTRSHCDCDATFRRCLQNVNSETANTIGAIFFNVVQIICFKQRNPCSEFQRNGYTKEEADRICAQWVYRPSAKYYPLMSLQTR
;
A
#
# COMPACT_ATOMS: atom_id res chain seq x y z
N MET A 1 -12.97 -23.23 11.12
CA MET A 1 -12.98 -23.29 9.63
C MET A 1 -11.84 -22.40 9.12
N SER A 2 -11.08 -22.84 8.12
CA SER A 2 -10.03 -22.01 7.51
C SER A 2 -10.67 -20.91 6.67
N ARG A 3 -10.15 -19.68 6.79
CA ARG A 3 -10.64 -18.51 6.07
C ARG A 3 -9.46 -17.72 5.54
N MET A 4 -9.60 -17.16 4.34
CA MET A 4 -8.56 -16.37 3.70
C MET A 4 -9.20 -15.18 2.99
N ILE A 5 -8.55 -14.02 3.08
CA ILE A 5 -8.88 -12.84 2.29
C ILE A 5 -7.68 -12.56 1.40
N GLU A 6 -7.90 -12.58 0.10
CA GLU A 6 -6.92 -12.12 -0.88
C GLU A 6 -7.13 -10.63 -1.11
N PHE A 7 -6.06 -9.83 -1.03
CA PHE A 7 -6.08 -8.41 -1.37
C PHE A 7 -5.36 -8.18 -2.68
N THR A 8 -5.92 -7.34 -3.54
CA THR A 8 -5.38 -7.03 -4.87
C THR A 8 -5.53 -5.56 -5.19
N SER A 9 -4.74 -5.09 -6.15
CA SER A 9 -4.83 -3.73 -6.67
C SER A 9 -5.90 -3.54 -7.75
N GLU A 10 -6.52 -4.63 -8.20
CA GLU A 10 -7.59 -4.63 -9.18
C GLU A 10 -8.95 -4.93 -8.54
N ARG A 11 -10.04 -4.57 -9.20
CA ARG A 11 -11.38 -4.93 -8.69
C ARG A 11 -11.68 -6.40 -8.96
N PRO A 12 -12.29 -7.14 -8.01
CA PRO A 12 -12.59 -6.71 -6.64
C PRO A 12 -11.32 -6.63 -5.76
N TYR A 13 -11.06 -5.50 -5.06
CA TYR A 13 -9.81 -5.29 -4.28
C TYR A 13 -9.60 -6.27 -3.12
N CYS A 14 -10.60 -7.09 -2.83
CA CYS A 14 -10.52 -8.13 -1.84
C CYS A 14 -11.49 -9.26 -2.22
N ILE A 15 -11.09 -10.50 -1.98
CA ILE A 15 -11.90 -11.70 -2.24
C ILE A 15 -11.81 -12.60 -1.02
N PHE A 16 -12.95 -13.09 -0.55
CA PHE A 16 -13.04 -13.94 0.62
C PHE A 16 -13.22 -15.41 0.23
N PHE A 17 -12.43 -16.28 0.83
CA PHE A 17 -12.41 -17.72 0.58
C PHE A 17 -12.65 -18.51 1.88
N THR A 18 -13.48 -19.56 1.77
CA THR A 18 -13.77 -20.52 2.85
C THR A 18 -13.44 -21.97 2.47
N ASP A 19 -13.15 -22.22 1.19
CA ASP A 19 -12.81 -23.55 0.69
C ASP A 19 -11.43 -23.96 1.22
N ARG A 20 -11.40 -25.06 1.98
CA ARG A 20 -10.19 -25.49 2.68
C ARG A 20 -9.08 -25.91 1.71
N ASP A 21 -9.43 -26.64 0.66
CA ASP A 21 -8.45 -27.21 -0.27
C ASP A 21 -7.85 -26.10 -1.12
N PHE A 22 -8.67 -25.14 -1.57
CA PHE A 22 -8.21 -23.93 -2.24
C PHE A 22 -7.27 -23.10 -1.36
N ILE A 23 -7.62 -22.89 -0.09
CA ILE A 23 -6.78 -22.13 0.85
C ILE A 23 -5.44 -22.86 1.05
N GLN A 24 -5.46 -24.17 1.30
CA GLN A 24 -4.23 -24.94 1.48
C GLN A 24 -3.35 -24.91 0.22
N HIS A 25 -3.93 -25.12 -0.96
CA HIS A 25 -3.21 -25.03 -2.22
C HIS A 25 -2.61 -23.65 -2.44
N THR A 26 -3.36 -22.58 -2.13
CA THR A 26 -2.87 -21.20 -2.26
C THR A 26 -1.71 -20.92 -1.31
N LEU A 27 -1.81 -21.37 -0.06
CA LEU A 27 -0.76 -21.19 0.94
C LEU A 27 0.54 -21.94 0.58
N LEU A 28 0.44 -23.11 -0.05
CA LEU A 28 1.62 -23.89 -0.47
C LEU A 28 2.34 -23.28 -1.69
N ASN A 29 1.61 -22.58 -2.56
CA ASN A 29 2.14 -22.03 -3.80
C ASN A 29 2.46 -20.53 -3.74
N THR A 30 2.10 -19.85 -2.64
CA THR A 30 2.33 -18.42 -2.46
C THR A 30 3.60 -18.18 -1.63
N GLU A 31 4.39 -17.17 -2.02
CA GLU A 31 5.51 -16.71 -1.20
C GLU A 31 5.04 -16.36 0.22
N GLN A 32 5.67 -16.93 1.24
CA GLN A 32 5.29 -16.74 2.65
C GLN A 32 5.13 -15.26 3.04
N ARG A 33 5.93 -14.37 2.43
CA ARG A 33 5.90 -12.93 2.72
C ARG A 33 4.64 -12.22 2.22
N LYS A 34 3.98 -12.77 1.19
CA LYS A 34 2.69 -12.29 0.66
C LYS A 34 1.50 -12.78 1.48
N VAL A 35 1.75 -13.58 2.53
CA VAL A 35 0.72 -14.12 3.42
C VAL A 35 0.91 -13.51 4.80
N LYS A 36 -0.18 -12.94 5.36
CA LYS A 36 -0.23 -12.47 6.74
C LYS A 36 -1.25 -13.32 7.50
N ILE A 37 -0.76 -14.15 8.42
CA ILE A 37 -1.59 -14.86 9.39
C ILE A 37 -1.95 -13.88 10.51
N THR A 38 -3.22 -13.85 10.89
CA THR A 38 -3.77 -13.00 11.96
C THR A 38 -4.90 -13.75 12.69
N SER A 39 -5.47 -13.13 13.71
CA SER A 39 -6.51 -13.72 14.55
C SER A 39 -7.83 -13.92 13.78
N ALA A 40 -8.68 -14.81 14.28
CA ALA A 40 -10.01 -15.01 13.72
C ALA A 40 -10.87 -13.73 13.81
N GLU A 41 -10.72 -12.97 14.90
CA GLU A 41 -11.42 -11.70 15.11
C GLU A 41 -11.02 -10.65 14.06
N GLU A 42 -9.74 -10.58 13.72
CA GLU A 42 -9.27 -9.65 12.68
C GLU A 42 -9.80 -10.05 11.30
N ILE A 43 -9.83 -11.35 11.01
CA ILE A 43 -10.46 -11.87 9.78
C ILE A 43 -11.95 -11.54 9.75
N ASP A 44 -12.68 -11.62 10.86
CA ASP A 44 -14.11 -11.27 10.93
C ASP A 44 -14.33 -9.80 10.52
N LYS A 45 -13.52 -8.88 11.06
CA LYS A 45 -13.60 -7.45 10.73
C LYS A 45 -13.30 -7.18 9.26
N LEU A 46 -12.27 -7.83 8.72
CA LEU A 46 -11.87 -7.68 7.32
C LEU A 46 -12.90 -8.30 6.36
N GLU A 47 -13.48 -9.44 6.72
CA GLU A 47 -14.52 -10.15 5.96
C GLU A 47 -15.77 -9.26 5.83
N GLU A 48 -16.20 -8.64 6.93
CA GLU A 48 -17.34 -7.73 6.96
C GLU A 48 -17.19 -6.56 5.97
N VAL A 49 -16.03 -5.89 6.00
CA VAL A 49 -15.76 -4.80 5.04
C VAL A 49 -15.67 -5.32 3.62
N CYS A 50 -15.04 -6.48 3.42
CA CYS A 50 -14.88 -7.05 2.10
C CYS A 50 -16.23 -7.43 1.45
N LYS A 51 -17.18 -7.93 2.24
CA LYS A 51 -18.54 -8.32 1.80
C LYS A 51 -19.50 -7.14 1.62
N LYS A 52 -19.34 -6.03 2.36
CA LYS A 52 -20.24 -4.84 2.33
C LYS A 52 -20.25 -4.04 1.02
N ARG A 53 -19.55 -4.52 -0.02
CA ARG A 53 -19.34 -3.90 -1.33
C ARG A 53 -20.56 -3.66 -2.23
N LYS A 54 -21.79 -3.95 -1.82
CA LYS A 54 -22.97 -3.65 -2.66
C LYS A 54 -23.39 -2.16 -2.65
N LEU A 55 -22.80 -1.27 -1.83
CA LEU A 55 -23.48 0.00 -1.50
C LEU A 55 -22.71 1.34 -1.57
N GLN A 56 -21.44 1.44 -1.97
CA GLN A 56 -20.76 2.77 -1.98
C GLN A 56 -19.99 3.11 -3.26
N SER A 57 -20.59 4.04 -4.02
CA SER A 57 -20.09 5.05 -4.98
C SER A 57 -18.97 4.71 -5.98
N SER A 58 -19.24 5.08 -7.23
CA SER A 58 -18.41 4.92 -8.44
C SER A 58 -17.11 5.74 -8.47
N TYR A 59 -16.81 6.56 -7.45
CA TYR A 59 -15.58 7.39 -7.42
C TYR A 59 -14.60 7.09 -6.26
N GLN A 60 -15.03 6.40 -5.19
CA GLN A 60 -14.25 6.15 -3.95
C GLN A 60 -14.57 4.79 -3.28
N GLY A 61 -15.06 3.79 -4.03
CA GLY A 61 -15.52 2.49 -3.50
C GLY A 61 -14.42 1.44 -3.26
N GLY A 62 -13.37 1.79 -2.51
CA GLY A 62 -12.26 0.92 -2.15
C GLY A 62 -12.50 0.05 -0.90
N PHE A 63 -11.61 -0.90 -0.62
CA PHE A 63 -11.50 -1.48 0.73
C PHE A 63 -10.79 -0.44 1.61
N ILE A 64 -11.48 0.08 2.65
CA ILE A 64 -10.88 0.91 3.71
C ILE A 64 -10.71 0.02 4.94
N TYR A 65 -9.54 0.03 5.55
CA TYR A 65 -9.26 -0.83 6.69
C TYR A 65 -10.25 -0.55 7.84
N PRO A 66 -10.90 -1.58 8.45
CA PRO A 66 -11.85 -1.39 9.52
C PRO A 66 -11.30 -0.51 10.66
N GLY A 67 -12.07 0.48 11.12
CA GLY A 67 -11.64 1.40 12.19
C GLY A 67 -10.68 2.49 11.74
N THR A 68 -10.44 2.65 10.43
CA THR A 68 -9.70 3.75 9.82
C THR A 68 -10.59 4.51 8.83
N LYS A 69 -10.19 5.72 8.43
CA LYS A 69 -10.89 6.52 7.41
C LYS A 69 -10.02 6.83 6.20
N TRP A 70 -8.70 6.66 6.32
CA TRP A 70 -7.70 7.01 5.31
C TRP A 70 -6.93 5.78 4.80
N CYS A 71 -6.99 4.61 5.45
CA CYS A 71 -6.20 3.45 5.05
C CYS A 71 -6.89 2.62 3.95
N GLY A 72 -6.82 3.12 2.71
CA GLY A 72 -7.22 2.38 1.51
C GLY A 72 -7.22 3.26 0.25
N PRO A 73 -7.92 2.87 -0.84
CA PRO A 73 -7.99 3.69 -2.04
C PRO A 73 -8.82 4.96 -1.82
N GLY A 74 -8.14 6.08 -1.52
CA GLY A 74 -8.77 7.34 -1.12
C GLY A 74 -9.21 7.31 0.35
N ALA A 75 -10.09 8.24 0.73
CA ALA A 75 -10.55 8.37 2.11
C ALA A 75 -12.08 8.50 2.20
N ILE A 76 -12.64 8.08 3.32
CA ILE A 76 -14.04 8.29 3.72
C ILE A 76 -14.18 9.32 4.84
N ALA A 77 -13.10 10.05 5.13
CA ALA A 77 -13.05 11.08 6.14
C ALA A 77 -13.79 12.35 5.69
N ASP A 78 -14.52 12.99 6.60
CA ASP A 78 -15.23 14.24 6.32
C ASP A 78 -14.27 15.42 6.19
N ASN A 79 -13.13 15.38 6.89
CA ASN A 79 -12.09 16.40 6.88
C ASN A 79 -10.75 15.86 7.40
N TYR A 80 -9.67 16.64 7.29
CA TYR A 80 -8.31 16.24 7.67
C TYR A 80 -8.17 15.74 9.13
N THR A 81 -8.96 16.26 10.07
CA THR A 81 -8.89 15.87 11.49
C THR A 81 -9.78 14.67 11.83
N ASP A 82 -10.63 14.27 10.88
CA ASP A 82 -11.53 13.14 11.03
C ASP A 82 -10.77 11.83 10.88
N LEU A 83 -10.57 11.15 12.02
CA LEU A 83 -9.80 9.93 12.15
C LEU A 83 -10.69 8.84 12.77
N GLY A 84 -10.47 7.60 12.35
CA GLY A 84 -11.09 6.42 12.90
C GLY A 84 -10.60 6.06 14.31
N THR A 85 -11.02 4.90 14.80
CA THR A 85 -10.66 4.37 16.13
C THR A 85 -9.17 4.01 16.21
N HIS A 86 -8.58 3.54 15.10
CA HIS A 86 -7.15 3.27 14.97
C HIS A 86 -6.39 4.54 14.64
N ARG A 87 -6.42 5.53 15.55
CA ARG A 87 -5.97 6.90 15.28
C ARG A 87 -4.52 6.98 14.79
N GLY A 88 -3.60 6.21 15.39
CA GLY A 88 -2.18 6.26 15.04
C GLY A 88 -1.91 5.73 13.62
N GLU A 89 -2.52 4.61 13.28
CA GLU A 89 -2.46 4.00 11.96
C GLU A 89 -3.13 4.88 10.91
N ASP A 90 -4.30 5.42 11.25
CA ASP A 90 -5.08 6.26 10.35
C ASP A 90 -4.38 7.59 10.06
N MET A 91 -3.68 8.17 11.04
CA MET A 91 -2.77 9.29 10.81
C MET A 91 -1.66 8.94 9.83
N CYS A 92 -1.04 7.76 9.96
CA CYS A 92 0.00 7.33 9.00
C CYS A 92 -0.55 7.26 7.56
N CYS A 93 -1.76 6.74 7.38
CA CYS A 93 -2.42 6.67 6.08
C CYS A 93 -2.80 8.06 5.56
N ARG A 94 -3.35 8.93 6.41
CA ARG A 94 -3.68 10.32 6.05
C ARG A 94 -2.45 11.09 5.56
N GLU A 95 -1.32 11.01 6.26
CA GLU A 95 -0.08 11.66 5.84
C GLU A 95 0.44 11.09 4.50
N HIS A 96 0.25 9.78 4.27
CA HIS A 96 0.62 9.16 2.99
C HIS A 96 -0.26 9.62 1.83
N ASP A 97 -1.57 9.75 2.06
CA ASP A 97 -2.53 10.29 1.09
C ASP A 97 -2.23 11.74 0.69
N HIS A 98 -1.63 12.52 1.59
CA HIS A 98 -1.21 13.90 1.35
C HIS A 98 0.24 14.03 0.86
N CYS A 99 0.80 12.96 0.27
CA CYS A 99 2.14 13.01 -0.32
C CYS A 99 2.24 14.18 -1.33
N PRO A 100 3.24 15.08 -1.23
CA PRO A 100 3.35 16.23 -2.13
C PRO A 100 3.68 15.85 -3.57
N HIS A 101 4.22 14.65 -3.77
CA HIS A 101 4.58 14.12 -5.08
C HIS A 101 3.82 12.82 -5.33
N TYR A 102 2.75 12.94 -6.12
CA TYR A 102 1.91 11.83 -6.52
C TYR A 102 1.55 11.91 -8.00
N ILE A 103 1.15 10.77 -8.56
CA ILE A 103 0.64 10.65 -9.92
C ILE A 103 -0.73 9.98 -9.82
N GLU A 104 -1.78 10.71 -10.18
CA GLU A 104 -3.15 10.20 -10.17
C GLU A 104 -3.35 9.06 -11.19
N ARG A 105 -4.47 8.35 -11.09
CA ARG A 105 -4.81 7.32 -12.08
C ARG A 105 -4.88 7.95 -13.48
N GLY A 106 -4.23 7.34 -14.46
CA GLY A 106 -4.22 7.81 -15.85
C GLY A 106 -3.36 9.05 -16.10
N GLU A 107 -2.79 9.68 -15.07
CA GLU A 107 -1.95 10.85 -15.21
C GLU A 107 -0.53 10.49 -15.67
N CYS A 108 0.10 11.37 -16.45
CA CYS A 108 1.51 11.28 -16.84
C CYS A 108 2.29 12.48 -16.30
N LYS A 109 3.38 12.21 -15.57
CA LYS A 109 4.30 13.22 -15.04
C LYS A 109 5.75 12.75 -15.21
N GLN A 110 6.64 13.69 -15.55
CA GLN A 110 8.09 13.49 -15.59
C GLN A 110 8.55 12.18 -16.28
N GLY A 111 7.94 11.85 -17.43
CA GLY A 111 8.35 10.72 -18.27
C GLY A 111 7.69 9.37 -17.93
N ILE A 112 6.82 9.30 -16.92
CA ILE A 112 6.06 8.09 -16.59
C ILE A 112 4.56 8.38 -16.55
N CYS A 113 3.76 7.36 -16.86
CA CYS A 113 2.30 7.40 -16.80
C CYS A 113 1.79 6.36 -15.82
N ASN A 114 0.90 6.76 -14.92
CA ASN A 114 0.28 5.84 -13.97
C ASN A 114 -0.91 5.14 -14.61
N LYS A 115 -0.64 3.98 -15.20
CA LYS A 115 -1.67 3.13 -15.82
C LYS A 115 -2.46 2.29 -14.80
N SER A 116 -2.10 2.34 -13.51
CA SER A 116 -2.77 1.57 -12.47
C SER A 116 -4.09 2.22 -12.07
N LYS A 117 -4.93 1.45 -11.35
CA LYS A 117 -6.23 1.94 -10.85
C LYS A 117 -6.12 2.82 -9.61
N PHE A 118 -4.92 3.00 -9.06
CA PHE A 118 -4.68 3.78 -7.86
C PHE A 118 -3.71 4.91 -8.10
N THR A 119 -3.77 5.93 -7.24
CA THR A 119 -2.72 6.94 -7.14
C THR A 119 -1.40 6.27 -6.75
N ARG A 120 -0.31 6.70 -7.38
CA ARG A 120 1.04 6.31 -6.96
C ARG A 120 1.68 7.49 -6.26
N SER A 121 2.41 7.20 -5.19
CA SER A 121 3.14 8.19 -4.39
C SER A 121 4.64 8.06 -4.62
N HIS A 122 5.38 9.12 -4.27
CA HIS A 122 6.84 9.10 -4.30
C HIS A 122 7.40 8.07 -3.29
N CYS A 123 8.52 7.44 -3.62
CA CYS A 123 9.10 6.39 -2.76
C CYS A 123 9.50 6.88 -1.36
N ASP A 124 9.74 8.18 -1.18
CA ASP A 124 10.01 8.76 0.14
C ASP A 124 8.75 8.84 1.02
N CYS A 125 7.58 9.05 0.41
CA CYS A 125 6.30 8.99 1.10
C CYS A 125 6.02 7.55 1.55
N ASP A 126 6.21 6.57 0.67
CA ASP A 126 6.10 5.15 1.02
C ASP A 126 7.09 4.75 2.13
N ALA A 127 8.33 5.24 2.09
CA ALA A 127 9.31 4.99 3.14
C ALA A 127 8.94 5.65 4.48
N THR A 128 8.32 6.83 4.45
CA THR A 128 7.82 7.52 5.64
C THR A 128 6.60 6.83 6.21
N PHE A 129 5.67 6.40 5.35
CA PHE A 129 4.51 5.61 5.72
C PHE A 129 4.91 4.30 6.40
N ARG A 130 5.87 3.56 5.81
CA ARG A 130 6.41 2.34 6.42
C ARG A 130 6.96 2.60 7.83
N ARG A 131 7.78 3.64 7.99
CA ARG A 131 8.37 4.02 9.29
C ARG A 131 7.30 4.45 10.29
N CYS A 132 6.28 5.18 9.85
CA CYS A 132 5.17 5.61 10.69
C CYS A 132 4.45 4.40 11.29
N LEU A 133 4.02 3.44 10.45
CA LEU A 133 3.37 2.20 10.90
C LEU A 133 4.27 1.39 11.84
N GLN A 134 5.57 1.28 11.51
CA GLN A 134 6.56 0.62 12.35
C GLN A 134 6.67 1.28 13.74
N ASN A 135 6.59 2.60 13.82
CA ASN A 135 6.64 3.35 15.08
C ASN A 135 5.36 3.26 15.89
N VAL A 136 4.19 3.13 15.23
CA VAL A 136 2.93 2.84 15.93
C VAL A 136 3.00 1.48 16.63
N ASN A 137 3.70 0.51 16.02
CA ASN A 137 4.07 -0.78 16.63
C ASN A 137 2.88 -1.54 17.24
N SER A 138 1.74 -1.58 16.53
CA SER A 138 0.54 -2.33 16.91
C SER A 138 0.31 -3.52 15.95
N GLU A 139 -0.56 -4.46 16.33
CA GLU A 139 -0.97 -5.53 15.42
C GLU A 139 -1.67 -4.95 14.17
N THR A 140 -2.53 -3.95 14.34
CA THR A 140 -3.22 -3.26 13.25
C THR A 140 -2.25 -2.59 12.30
N ALA A 141 -1.26 -1.86 12.80
CA ALA A 141 -0.23 -1.22 11.99
C ALA A 141 0.58 -2.27 11.20
N ASN A 142 0.89 -3.40 11.82
CA ASN A 142 1.58 -4.51 11.19
C ASN A 142 0.76 -5.17 10.08
N THR A 143 -0.55 -5.29 10.25
CA THR A 143 -1.45 -5.83 9.23
C THR A 143 -1.61 -4.85 8.06
N ILE A 144 -1.82 -3.55 8.32
CA ILE A 144 -1.90 -2.51 7.29
C ILE A 144 -0.58 -2.47 6.48
N GLY A 145 0.56 -2.46 7.17
CA GLY A 145 1.88 -2.48 6.53
C GLY A 145 2.11 -3.72 5.67
N ALA A 146 1.73 -4.91 6.17
CA ALA A 146 1.81 -6.14 5.39
C ALA A 146 0.94 -6.09 4.14
N ILE A 147 -0.32 -5.62 4.26
CA ILE A 147 -1.24 -5.50 3.11
C ILE A 147 -0.63 -4.58 2.04
N PHE A 148 -0.17 -3.39 2.41
CA PHE A 148 0.35 -2.41 1.44
C PHE A 148 1.65 -2.86 0.77
N PHE A 149 2.68 -3.21 1.56
CA PHE A 149 4.04 -3.42 1.04
C PHE A 149 4.32 -4.86 0.60
N ASN A 150 3.64 -5.84 1.20
CA ASN A 150 3.97 -7.25 1.00
C ASN A 150 2.91 -7.98 0.17
N VAL A 151 1.61 -7.80 0.47
CA VAL A 151 0.49 -8.48 -0.20
C VAL A 151 0.17 -7.80 -1.53
N VAL A 152 -0.25 -6.54 -1.51
CA VAL A 152 -0.63 -5.77 -2.70
C VAL A 152 0.61 -5.32 -3.51
N GLN A 153 1.74 -5.11 -2.82
CA GLN A 153 3.02 -4.74 -3.42
C GLN A 153 2.93 -3.47 -4.27
N ILE A 154 2.45 -2.39 -3.66
CA ILE A 154 2.39 -1.08 -4.31
C ILE A 154 3.77 -0.68 -4.86
N ILE A 155 3.76 -0.06 -6.05
CA ILE A 155 4.95 0.42 -6.75
C ILE A 155 4.95 1.95 -6.63
N CYS A 156 6.02 2.50 -6.08
CA CYS A 156 6.28 3.93 -5.97
C CYS A 156 7.10 4.43 -7.17
N PHE A 157 7.35 5.73 -7.23
CA PHE A 157 8.29 6.32 -8.19
C PHE A 157 9.29 7.23 -7.48
N LYS A 158 10.45 7.44 -8.12
CA LYS A 158 11.43 8.44 -7.70
C LYS A 158 12.26 8.95 -8.87
N GLN A 159 12.98 10.05 -8.68
CA GLN A 159 13.95 10.54 -9.67
C GLN A 159 15.06 9.53 -9.90
N ARG A 160 15.60 9.54 -11.12
CA ARG A 160 16.79 8.76 -11.49
C ARG A 160 18.05 9.51 -11.02
N ASN A 161 18.33 9.49 -9.72
CA ASN A 161 19.47 10.21 -9.11
C ASN A 161 20.27 9.31 -8.15
N PRO A 162 21.62 9.35 -8.18
CA PRO A 162 22.47 9.90 -9.24
C PRO A 162 22.36 9.07 -10.51
N CYS A 163 22.39 9.75 -11.66
CA CYS A 163 22.75 9.09 -12.89
C CYS A 163 24.14 8.51 -12.73
N SER A 164 24.32 7.26 -13.17
CA SER A 164 25.66 6.70 -13.24
C SER A 164 26.49 7.49 -14.24
N GLU A 165 27.82 7.46 -14.06
CA GLU A 165 28.77 8.09 -14.98
C GLU A 165 28.54 7.64 -16.44
N PHE A 166 28.21 6.36 -16.62
CA PHE A 166 27.83 5.79 -17.92
C PHE A 166 26.63 6.48 -18.57
N GLN A 167 25.63 6.91 -17.79
CA GLN A 167 24.45 7.59 -18.32
C GLN A 167 24.72 9.04 -18.74
N ARG A 168 25.81 9.63 -18.26
CA ARG A 168 26.22 11.00 -18.61
C ARG A 168 27.20 11.02 -19.78
N ASN A 169 27.92 9.92 -20.01
CA ASN A 169 28.94 9.85 -21.04
C ASN A 169 28.37 10.14 -22.43
N GLY A 170 28.95 11.10 -23.14
CA GLY A 170 28.50 11.52 -24.48
C GLY A 170 27.31 12.48 -24.51
N TYR A 171 26.77 12.90 -23.36
CA TYR A 171 25.73 13.93 -23.26
C TYR A 171 26.29 15.24 -22.69
N THR A 172 25.74 16.36 -23.15
CA THR A 172 25.93 17.65 -22.49
C THR A 172 25.34 17.63 -21.08
N LYS A 173 25.74 18.59 -20.24
CA LYS A 173 25.24 18.70 -18.87
C LYS A 173 23.71 18.86 -18.86
N GLU A 174 23.17 19.69 -19.74
CA GLU A 174 21.74 19.95 -19.88
C GLU A 174 20.96 18.69 -20.30
N GLU A 175 21.51 17.91 -21.23
CA GLU A 175 20.91 16.65 -21.68
C GLU A 175 20.92 15.59 -20.58
N ALA A 176 22.05 15.45 -19.88
CA ALA A 176 22.16 14.56 -18.74
C ALA A 176 21.15 14.95 -17.65
N ASP A 177 21.09 16.23 -17.28
CA ASP A 177 20.16 16.74 -16.26
C ASP A 177 18.71 16.45 -16.63
N ARG A 178 18.32 16.63 -17.90
CA ARG A 178 16.98 16.27 -18.41
C ARG A 178 16.69 14.78 -18.30
N ILE A 179 17.64 13.91 -18.64
CA ILE A 179 17.50 12.45 -18.53
C ILE A 179 17.38 12.02 -17.06
N CYS A 180 18.17 12.64 -16.17
CA CYS A 180 18.20 12.33 -14.74
C CYS A 180 16.97 12.89 -14.00
N ALA A 181 16.34 13.95 -14.51
CA ALA A 181 15.11 14.52 -13.97
C ALA A 181 13.87 13.64 -14.21
N GLN A 182 13.97 12.61 -15.07
CA GLN A 182 12.86 11.68 -15.29
C GLN A 182 12.60 10.82 -14.06
N TRP A 183 11.33 10.58 -13.79
CA TRP A 183 10.89 9.62 -12.78
C TRP A 183 10.96 8.20 -13.31
N VAL A 184 11.23 7.26 -12.41
CA VAL A 184 11.21 5.83 -12.69
C VAL A 184 10.41 5.10 -11.61
N TYR A 185 9.66 4.08 -12.02
CA TYR A 185 8.99 3.20 -11.09
C TYR A 185 9.98 2.32 -10.32
N ARG A 186 9.70 2.09 -9.04
CA ARG A 186 10.47 1.22 -8.16
C ARG A 186 9.52 0.43 -7.26
N PRO A 187 9.78 -0.86 -7.03
CA PRO A 187 9.05 -1.61 -6.00
C PRO A 187 9.26 -0.93 -4.64
N SER A 188 8.20 -0.74 -3.88
CA SER A 188 8.31 -0.25 -2.52
C SER A 188 9.01 -1.30 -1.65
N ALA A 189 9.87 -0.85 -0.73
CA ALA A 189 10.58 -1.75 0.16
C ALA A 189 9.60 -2.49 1.10
N LYS A 190 9.88 -3.76 1.33
CA LYS A 190 9.01 -4.66 2.10
C LYS A 190 8.82 -4.17 3.54
N TYR A 191 7.65 -4.50 4.09
CA TYR A 191 7.31 -4.20 5.47
C TYR A 191 7.78 -5.33 6.38
N TYR A 192 8.56 -4.97 7.39
CA TYR A 192 8.98 -5.84 8.47
C TYR A 192 8.59 -5.14 9.78
N PRO A 193 7.73 -5.76 10.63
CA PRO A 193 7.43 -5.23 11.94
C PRO A 193 8.71 -4.97 12.74
N LEU A 194 8.81 -3.81 13.39
CA LEU A 194 9.80 -3.60 14.45
C LEU A 194 9.28 -4.29 15.71
N MET A 195 9.15 -5.62 15.71
CA MET A 195 8.77 -6.29 16.94
C MET A 195 9.81 -5.92 18.01
N SER A 196 9.36 -5.35 19.13
CA SER A 196 10.08 -5.58 20.37
C SER A 196 10.15 -7.10 20.50
N LEU A 197 11.35 -7.65 20.66
CA LEU A 197 11.51 -8.99 21.23
C LEU A 197 10.75 -8.97 22.57
N GLN A 198 9.48 -9.34 22.58
CA GLN A 198 8.80 -9.70 23.81
C GLN A 198 9.39 -11.05 24.17
N THR A 199 10.36 -10.99 25.08
CA THR A 199 10.71 -12.05 25.99
C THR A 199 9.44 -12.76 26.47
N ARG A 200 9.19 -13.95 25.93
CA ARG A 200 8.60 -15.09 26.63
C ARG A 200 9.21 -16.37 26.07
#